data_AF-A0A850C9C9-F1
#
_entry.id   AF-A0A850C9C9-F1
#
_cell.length_a   1.000
_cell.length_b   1.000
_cell.length_c   1.000
_cell.angle_alpha   90.00
_cell.angle_beta   90.00
_cell.angle_gamma   90.00
#
_symmetry.space_group_name_H-M   'P 1'
#
loop_
_entity.id
_entity.type
_entity.pdbx_description
1 polymer ?
#
loop_
_entity_poly.entity_id
_entity_poly.type
_entity_poly.pdbx_seq_one_letter_code
_entity_poly.pdbx_strand_id
1 'polypeptide(L)' 'RRFGNVVAAASGAELPIAQLRRRCAGAAFPCRVVEGAELREYIAGAPPATDASAIKSPPPPKSLRSF' A
#
# COMPACT_ATOMS: atom_id res chain seq x y z
N ARG A 1 6.74 -13.52 7.19
CA ARG A 1 6.16 -12.23 6.75
C ARG A 1 7.28 -11.40 6.13
N ARG A 2 7.16 -11.01 4.86
CA ARG A 2 8.12 -10.10 4.22
C ARG A 2 7.81 -8.67 4.68
N PHE A 3 8.84 -7.89 4.97
CA PHE A 3 8.67 -6.45 5.20
C PHE A 3 8.46 -5.77 3.84
N GLY A 4 7.49 -4.88 3.74
CA GLY A 4 7.14 -4.20 2.50
C GLY A 4 6.34 -2.95 2.80
N ASN A 5 6.23 -2.09 1.79
CA ASN A 5 5.52 -0.82 1.88
C ASN A 5 4.16 -0.93 1.21
N VAL A 6 3.18 -0.21 1.76
CA VAL A 6 1.87 -0.02 1.14
C VAL A 6 1.67 1.48 0.99
N VAL A 7 1.20 1.90 -0.19
CA VAL A 7 0.85 3.29 -0.46
C VAL A 7 -0.65 3.32 -0.74
N ALA A 8 -1.40 4.10 0.04
CA ALA A 8 -2.81 4.35 -0.18
C ALA A 8 -2.99 5.71 -0.86
N ALA A 9 -3.88 5.77 -1.86
CA ALA A 9 -4.22 7.00 -2.56
C ALA A 9 -5.74 7.10 -2.73
N ALA A 10 -6.28 8.30 -2.53
CA ALA A 10 -7.69 8.61 -2.70
C ALA A 10 -7.83 10.02 -3.29
N SER A 11 -8.85 10.22 -4.10
CA SER A 11 -9.18 11.50 -4.72
C SER A 11 -10.68 11.58 -4.96
N GLY A 12 -11.22 12.80 -4.97
CA GLY A 12 -12.60 13.04 -5.43
C GLY A 12 -12.74 12.99 -6.96
N ALA A 13 -11.62 13.00 -7.69
CA ALA A 13 -11.56 12.80 -9.14
C ALA A 13 -11.05 11.39 -9.48
N GLU A 14 -11.24 10.96 -10.72
CA GLU A 14 -10.77 9.65 -11.19
C GLU A 14 -9.24 9.53 -11.06
N LEU A 15 -8.79 8.43 -10.45
CA LEU A 15 -7.37 8.11 -10.33
C LEU A 15 -6.86 7.46 -11.63
N PRO A 16 -5.62 7.74 -12.05
CA PRO A 16 -5.05 7.19 -13.28
C PRO A 16 -4.59 5.72 -13.12
N ILE A 17 -5.49 4.83 -12.72
CA ILE A 17 -5.20 3.43 -12.33
C ILE A 17 -4.45 2.67 -13.43
N ALA A 18 -4.85 2.80 -14.69
CA ALA A 18 -4.18 2.14 -15.81
C ALA A 18 -2.72 2.55 -15.96
N GLN A 19 -2.41 3.84 -15.74
CA GLN A 19 -1.05 4.37 -15.83
C GLN A 19 -0.21 3.88 -14.65
N LEU A 20 -0.79 3.84 -13.44
CA LEU A 20 -0.15 3.29 -12.24
C LEU A 20 0.17 1.80 -12.42
N ARG A 21 -0.79 1.00 -12.91
CA ARG A 21 -0.57 -0.43 -13.21
C ARG A 21 0.59 -0.64 -14.17
N ARG A 22 0.65 0.14 -15.26
CA ARG A 22 1.75 0.07 -16.22
C ARG A 22 3.09 0.42 -15.60
N ARG A 23 3.15 1.45 -14.74
CA ARG A 23 4.38 1.82 -14.02
C ARG A 23 4.82 0.73 -13.04
N CYS A 24 3.89 0.11 -12.31
CA CYS A 24 4.19 -1.00 -11.41
C CYS A 24 4.76 -2.22 -12.15
N ALA A 25 4.23 -2.54 -13.34
CA ALA A 25 4.73 -3.65 -14.15
C ALA A 25 6.18 -3.45 -14.63
N GLY A 26 6.63 -2.20 -14.77
CA GLY A 26 8.00 -1.85 -15.16
C GLY A 26 8.92 -1.47 -13.99
N ALA A 27 8.47 -1.64 -12.74
CA ALA A 27 9.25 -1.21 -11.58
C ALA A 27 10.44 -2.14 -11.31
N ALA A 28 11.56 -1.55 -10.85
CA ALA A 28 12.76 -2.30 -10.48
C ALA A 28 12.52 -3.30 -9.33
N PHE A 29 11.51 -3.02 -8.48
CA PHE A 29 11.08 -3.91 -7.39
C PHE A 29 9.62 -4.31 -7.58
N PRO A 30 9.24 -5.55 -7.22
CA PRO A 30 7.87 -6.01 -7.36
C PRO A 30 6.87 -5.12 -6.62
N CYS A 31 5.91 -4.56 -7.35
CA CYS A 31 4.78 -3.84 -6.78
C CYS A 31 3.54 -4.07 -7.65
N ARG A 32 2.36 -3.87 -7.05
CA ARG A 32 1.08 -4.03 -7.75
C ARG A 32 0.10 -2.94 -7.33
N VAL A 33 -0.85 -2.64 -8.22
CA VAL A 33 -1.98 -1.75 -7.92
C VAL A 33 -3.20 -2.61 -7.62
N VAL A 34 -3.82 -2.34 -6.48
CA VAL A 34 -5.02 -3.03 -5.98
C VAL A 34 -6.17 -2.02 -5.96
N GLU A 35 -7.31 -2.37 -6.55
CA GLU A 35 -8.52 -1.52 -6.60
C GLU A 35 -9.81 -2.36 -6.56
N GLY A 36 -10.96 -1.69 -6.41
CA GLY A 36 -12.27 -2.33 -6.51
C GLY A 36 -12.47 -3.47 -5.52
N ALA A 37 -12.89 -4.63 -6.01
CA ALA A 37 -13.16 -5.81 -5.18
C ALA A 37 -11.89 -6.33 -4.48
N GLU A 38 -10.76 -6.37 -5.18
CA GLU A 38 -9.48 -6.83 -4.63
C GLU A 38 -9.03 -5.94 -3.45
N LEU A 39 -9.28 -4.63 -3.54
CA LEU A 39 -8.99 -3.70 -2.44
C LEU A 39 -9.89 -3.95 -1.23
N ARG A 40 -11.17 -4.23 -1.45
CA ARG A 40 -12.11 -4.56 -0.36
C ARG A 40 -11.70 -5.85 0.35
N GLU A 41 -11.30 -6.87 -0.40
CA GLU A 41 -10.78 -8.12 0.15
C GLU A 41 -9.47 -7.89 0.92
N TYR A 42 -8.56 -7.06 0.39
CA TYR A 42 -7.31 -6.71 1.08
C TYR A 42 -7.56 -5.99 2.41
N ILE A 43 -8.53 -5.08 2.47
CA ILE A 43 -8.92 -4.38 3.70
C ILE A 43 -9.55 -5.35 4.72
N ALA A 44 -10.25 -6.38 4.25
CA ALA A 44 -10.84 -7.43 5.08
C ALA A 44 -11.71 -6.91 6.26
N GLY A 45 -12.39 -5.77 6.06
CA GLY A 45 -13.22 -5.14 7.09
C GLY A 45 -12.44 -4.48 8.24
N ALA A 46 -11.13 -4.27 8.09
CA ALA A 46 -10.33 -3.55 9.08
C ALA A 46 -10.94 -2.16 9.37
N PRO A 47 -11.07 -1.78 10.66
CA PRO A 47 -11.64 -0.50 11.02
C PRO A 47 -10.72 0.64 10.55
N PRO A 48 -11.28 1.82 10.20
CA PRO A 48 -10.48 2.99 9.87
C PRO A 48 -9.53 3.36 11.02
N ALA A 49 -8.28 3.66 10.67
CA ALA A 49 -7.38 4.30 11.61
C ALA A 49 -7.81 5.76 11.82
N THR A 50 -7.86 6.18 13.07
CA THR A 50 -8.13 7.57 13.48
C THR A 50 -6.91 8.11 14.21
N ASP A 51 -6.84 9.42 14.43
CA ASP A 51 -5.75 10.02 15.22
C ASP A 51 -5.66 9.43 16.63
N ALA A 52 -6.80 9.04 17.21
CA ALA A 52 -6.86 8.41 18.53
C ALA A 52 -6.36 6.94 18.54
N SER A 53 -6.42 6.25 17.40
CA SER A 53 -6.04 4.84 17.26
C SER A 53 -4.76 4.63 16.46
N ALA A 54 -4.13 5.71 15.98
CA ALA A 54 -2.94 5.64 15.15
C ALA A 54 -1.76 5.11 15.97
N ILE A 55 -1.10 4.08 15.46
CA ILE A 55 0.14 3.55 16.02
C ILE A 55 1.32 3.96 15.15
N LYS A 56 2.50 4.13 15.75
CA LYS A 56 3.73 4.35 14.99
C LYS A 56 3.99 3.16 14.07
N SER A 57 4.37 3.44 12.83
CA SER A 57 4.82 2.40 11.90
C SER A 57 5.95 1.59 12.55
N PRO A 58 5.90 0.25 12.45
CA PRO A 58 6.95 -0.59 13.01
C PRO A 58 8.29 -0.24 12.32
N PRO A 59 9.40 -0.16 13.08
CA PRO A 59 10.69 0.03 12.48
C PRO A 59 11.02 -1.17 11.57
N PRO A 60 11.82 -0.98 10.51
CA PRO A 60 12.28 -2.08 9.69
C PRO A 60 13.00 -3.14 10.57
N PRO A 61 12.87 -4.44 10.26
CA PRO A 61 13.61 -5.50 10.94
C PRO A 61 15.10 -5.17 11.02
N LYS A 62 15.74 -5.44 12.17
CA LYS A 62 17.19 -5.19 12.38
C LYS A 62 18.09 -5.87 11.33
N SER A 63 17.60 -6.91 10.66
CA SER A 63 18.30 -7.62 9.58
C SER A 63 18.26 -6.90 8.22
N LEU A 64 17.38 -5.90 8.03
CA LEU A 64 17.39 -5.03 6.86
C LEU A 64 18.39 -3.91 7.11
N ARG A 65 19.57 -4.00 6.49
CA ARG A 65 20.49 -2.86 6.44
C ARG A 65 19.85 -1.82 5.53
N SER A 66 19.70 -0.60 6.03
CA SER A 66 19.43 0.54 5.15
C SER A 66 20.61 0.63 4.19
N PHE A 67 20.32 0.61 2.88
CA PHE A 67 21.29 0.98 1.87
C PHE A 67 21.68 2.45 2.04
#